data_AF-A0A2D5YPA6-F1
#
_entry.id   AF-A0A2D5YPA6-F1
#
_cell.length_a   1.000
_cell.length_b   1.000
_cell.length_c   1.000
_cell.angle_alpha   90.00
_cell.angle_beta   90.00
_cell.angle_gamma   90.00
#
_symmetry.space_group_name_H-M   'P 1'
#
loop_
_entity.id
_entity.type
_entity.pdbx_description
1 polymer ?
#
loop_
_entity_poly.entity_id
_entity_poly.type
_entity_poly.pdbx_seq_one_letter_code
_entity_poly.pdbx_strand_id
1 'polypeptide(L)'
;MLSNEYSKTVELLLEILPYALKDKRVALKGGTAINLFHRDFPRLSVDIDLCYLPLESRVETFKNIHSILACIKSELELLSLKKSLG
;
A
#
# COMPACT_ATOMS: atom_id res chain seq x y z
N MET A 1 -4.10 10.64 23.56
CA MET A 1 -3.46 9.35 23.23
C MET A 1 -4.20 8.76 22.05
N LEU A 2 -3.48 8.33 21.00
CA LEU A 2 -4.08 7.50 19.96
C LEU A 2 -4.54 6.18 20.61
N SER A 3 -5.70 5.65 20.23
CA SER A 3 -6.17 4.37 20.76
C SER A 3 -5.22 3.23 20.34
N ASN A 4 -5.10 2.20 21.16
CA ASN A 4 -4.23 1.05 20.91
C ASN A 4 -4.54 0.34 19.57
N GLU A 5 -5.81 0.32 19.15
CA GLU A 5 -6.24 -0.25 17.86
C GLU A 5 -5.80 0.60 16.66
N TYR A 6 -5.68 1.92 16.83
CA TYR A 6 -5.18 2.80 15.78
C TYR A 6 -3.68 2.61 15.55
N SER A 7 -2.88 2.47 16.61
CA SER A 7 -1.44 2.21 16.49
C SER A 7 -1.17 0.91 15.72
N LYS A 8 -1.92 -0.15 16.03
CA LYS A 8 -1.84 -1.43 15.30
C LYS A 8 -2.17 -1.28 13.81
N THR A 9 -3.16 -0.45 13.48
CA THR A 9 -3.53 -0.21 12.07
C THR A 9 -2.43 0.52 11.32
N VAL A 10 -1.79 1.52 11.95
CA VAL A 10 -0.66 2.25 11.36
C VAL A 10 0.56 1.34 11.22
N GLU A 11 0.86 0.52 12.22
CA GLU A 11 1.92 -0.49 12.16
C GLU A 11 1.71 -1.46 11.00
N LEU A 12 0.48 -1.99 10.85
CA LEU A 12 0.12 -2.85 9.73
C LEU A 12 0.28 -2.13 8.38
N LEU A 13 -0.13 -0.86 8.28
CA LEU A 13 0.04 -0.07 7.06
C LEU A 13 1.53 0.07 6.71
N LEU A 14 2.37 0.45 7.66
CA LEU A 14 3.81 0.62 7.44
C LEU A 14 4.49 -0.68 7.02
N GLU A 15 3.97 -1.82 7.50
CA GLU A 15 4.45 -3.14 7.10
C GLU A 15 4.01 -3.53 5.68
N ILE A 16 2.78 -3.19 5.28
CA ILE A 16 2.24 -3.51 3.94
C ILE A 16 2.84 -2.60 2.86
N LEU A 17 3.13 -1.34 3.18
CA LEU A 17 3.49 -0.30 2.22
C LEU A 17 4.69 -0.67 1.30
N PRO A 18 5.78 -1.30 1.79
CA PRO A 18 6.91 -1.72 0.94
C PRO A 18 6.52 -2.71 -0.16
N TYR A 19 5.53 -3.57 0.08
CA TYR A 19 5.01 -4.53 -0.90
C TYR A 19 4.15 -3.81 -1.94
N ALA A 20 3.27 -2.91 -1.49
CA ALA A 20 2.41 -2.11 -2.36
C ALA A 20 3.20 -1.19 -3.30
N LEU A 21 4.37 -0.70 -2.87
CA LEU A 21 5.22 0.22 -3.64
C LEU A 21 6.42 -0.46 -4.33
N LYS A 22 6.46 -1.80 -4.33
CA LYS A 22 7.57 -2.56 -4.92
C LYS A 22 7.64 -2.39 -6.45
N ASP A 23 6.48 -2.33 -7.11
CA ASP A 23 6.41 -2.12 -8.56
C ASP A 23 6.53 -0.62 -8.89
N LYS A 24 7.55 -0.25 -9.66
CA LYS A 24 7.81 1.15 -10.03
C LYS A 24 6.74 1.77 -10.95
N ARG A 25 5.80 0.97 -11.45
CA ARG A 25 4.65 1.45 -12.24
C ARG A 25 3.54 2.02 -11.37
N VAL A 26 3.62 1.89 -10.04
CA VAL A 26 2.67 2.51 -9.11
C VAL A 26 3.36 3.55 -8.23
N ALA A 27 2.60 4.58 -7.87
CA ALA A 27 2.98 5.56 -6.85
C ALA A 27 1.89 5.66 -5.77
N LEU A 28 2.30 5.95 -4.55
CA LEU A 28 1.38 6.29 -3.47
C LEU A 28 0.81 7.70 -3.70
N LYS A 29 -0.50 7.86 -3.52
CA LYS A 29 -1.16 9.17 -3.51
C LYS A 29 -2.13 9.30 -2.33
N GLY A 30 -2.96 10.34 -2.36
CA GLY A 30 -4.06 10.51 -1.41
C GLY A 30 -3.63 10.99 -0.02
N GLY A 31 -4.51 10.77 0.97
CA GLY A 31 -4.33 11.27 2.33
C GLY A 31 -3.11 10.66 3.03
N THR A 32 -2.86 9.38 2.82
CA THR A 32 -1.74 8.64 3.40
C THR A 32 -0.38 9.12 2.88
N ALA A 33 -0.26 9.38 1.57
CA ALA A 33 0.98 9.97 1.03
C ALA A 33 1.31 11.31 1.68
N ILE A 34 0.29 12.16 1.82
CA ILE A 34 0.44 13.49 2.42
C ILE A 34 0.83 13.37 3.90
N ASN A 35 0.12 12.53 4.65
CA ASN A 35 0.31 12.38 6.09
C ASN A 35 1.66 11.75 6.45
N LEU A 36 2.13 10.75 5.69
CA LEU A 36 3.39 10.06 6.00
C LEU A 36 4.62 10.82 5.51
N PHE A 37 4.54 11.48 4.35
CA PHE A 37 5.74 11.98 3.66
C PHE A 37 5.79 13.49 3.48
N HIS A 38 4.67 14.22 3.61
CA HIS A 38 4.65 15.65 3.26
C HIS A 38 4.32 16.57 4.44
N ARG A 39 3.31 16.24 5.26
CA ARG A 39 2.79 17.13 6.31
C ARG A 39 2.36 16.33 7.53
N ASP A 40 2.78 16.81 8.69
CA ASP A 40 2.25 16.38 9.98
C ASP A 40 0.86 17.00 10.19
N PHE A 41 -0.17 16.29 9.74
CA PHE A 41 -1.56 16.71 9.94
C PHE A 41 -2.15 16.05 11.20
N PRO A 42 -3.05 16.72 11.94
CA PRO A 42 -3.75 16.15 13.10
C PRO A 42 -4.84 15.14 12.70
N ARG A 43 -4.71 14.53 11.51
CA ARG A 43 -5.58 13.46 11.01
C ARG A 43 -4.69 12.30 10.56
N LEU A 44 -5.07 11.08 10.89
CA LEU A 44 -4.40 9.89 10.39
C LEU A 44 -5.27 9.26 9.30
N SER A 45 -4.66 9.00 8.15
CA SER A 45 -5.27 8.36 6.98
C SER A 45 -4.54 7.03 6.84
N VAL A 46 -5.30 5.94 6.78
CA VAL A 46 -4.78 4.57 6.82
C VAL A 46 -5.15 3.77 5.57
N ASP A 47 -5.55 4.47 4.50
CA ASP A 47 -5.88 3.88 3.21
C ASP A 47 -4.63 3.85 2.32
N ILE A 48 -4.51 2.86 1.43
CA ILE A 48 -3.42 2.82 0.45
C ILE A 48 -4.01 3.15 -0.93
N ASP A 49 -3.88 4.41 -1.34
CA ASP A 49 -4.25 4.85 -2.68
C ASP A 49 -3.07 4.72 -3.64
N LEU A 50 -3.17 3.82 -4.63
CA LEU A 50 -2.15 3.65 -5.67
C LEU A 50 -2.57 4.33 -6.97
N CYS A 51 -1.60 5.00 -7.61
CA CYS A 51 -1.74 5.57 -8.94
C CYS A 51 -0.89 4.78 -9.93
N TYR A 52 -1.50 4.27 -11.01
CA TYR A 52 -0.76 3.72 -12.13
C TYR A 52 -0.09 4.84 -12.93
N LEU A 53 1.21 4.72 -13.20
CA LEU A 53 2.02 5.76 -13.82
C LEU A 53 2.16 5.64 -15.35
N PRO A 54 2.31 4.44 -15.94
CA PRO A 54 2.46 4.31 -17.38
C PRO A 54 1.26 4.83 -18.16
N LEU A 55 1.54 5.53 -19.25
CA LEU A 55 0.54 5.97 -20.22
C LEU A 55 0.56 5.01 -21.40
N GLU A 56 -0.41 4.10 -21.44
CA GLU A 56 -0.49 3.05 -22.44
C GLU A 56 -1.95 2.74 -22.82
N SER A 57 -2.15 1.76 -23.70
CA SER A 57 -3.50 1.37 -24.10
C SER A 57 -4.32 0.92 -22.90
N ARG A 58 -5.65 1.03 -23.00
CA ARG A 58 -6.56 0.51 -21.98
C ARG A 58 -6.29 -0.97 -21.69
N VAL A 59 -6.06 -1.77 -22.73
CA VAL A 59 -5.83 -3.22 -22.60
C VAL A 59 -4.57 -3.49 -21.79
N GLU A 60 -3.46 -2.84 -22.12
CA GLU A 60 -2.20 -3.01 -21.38
C GLU A 60 -2.31 -2.48 -19.95
N THR A 61 -2.95 -1.32 -19.76
CA THR A 61 -3.19 -0.74 -18.42
C THR A 61 -3.95 -1.72 -17.52
N PHE A 62 -5.06 -2.30 -18.00
CA PHE A 62 -5.87 -3.23 -17.22
C PHE A 62 -5.12 -4.51 -16.87
N LYS A 63 -4.35 -5.05 -17.83
CA LYS A 63 -3.53 -6.25 -17.64
C LYS A 63 -2.42 -5.99 -16.61
N ASN A 64 -1.74 -4.86 -16.71
CA ASN A 64 -0.65 -4.50 -15.81
C ASN A 64 -1.16 -4.24 -14.39
N ILE A 65 -2.27 -3.52 -14.21
CA ILE A 65 -2.89 -3.33 -12.90
C ILE A 65 -3.27 -4.67 -12.27
N HIS A 66 -3.89 -5.59 -13.02
CA HIS A 66 -4.21 -6.93 -12.49
C HIS A 66 -2.96 -7.70 -12.07
N SER A 67 -1.92 -7.68 -12.90
CA SER A 67 -0.65 -8.34 -12.59
C SER A 67 -0.03 -7.80 -11.31
N ILE A 68 -0.02 -6.47 -11.13
CA ILE A 68 0.54 -5.81 -9.95
C ILE A 68 -0.24 -6.20 -8.70
N LEU A 69 -1.58 -6.11 -8.75
CA LEU A 69 -2.43 -6.47 -7.61
C LEU A 69 -2.31 -7.95 -7.25
N ALA A 70 -2.16 -8.85 -8.24
CA ALA A 70 -1.92 -10.26 -8.00
C ALA A 70 -0.57 -10.50 -7.30
N CYS A 71 0.50 -9.82 -7.74
CA CYS A 71 1.80 -9.90 -7.07
C CYS A 71 1.73 -9.40 -5.62
N ILE A 72 1.10 -8.25 -5.37
CA ILE A 72 0.92 -7.70 -4.02
C ILE A 72 0.18 -8.71 -3.14
N LYS A 73 -0.93 -9.27 -3.63
CA LYS A 73 -1.70 -10.29 -2.90
C LYS A 73 -0.81 -11.47 -2.49
N SER A 74 -0.09 -12.06 -3.44
CA SER A 74 0.76 -13.24 -3.16
C SER A 74 1.86 -12.93 -2.15
N GLU A 75 2.46 -11.74 -2.20
CA GLU A 75 3.48 -11.33 -1.23
C GLU A 75 2.91 -11.15 0.18
N LEU A 76 1.70 -10.58 0.30
CA LEU A 76 1.02 -10.41 1.60
C LEU A 76 0.53 -11.73 2.19
N GLU A 77 0.10 -12.69 1.36
CA GLU A 77 -0.23 -14.05 1.80
C GLU A 77 1.03 -14.75 2.36
N LEU A 78 2.18 -14.62 1.69
CA LEU A 78 3.45 -15.17 2.17
C LEU A 78 3.92 -14.51 3.47
N LEU A 79 3.76 -13.19 3.60
CA LEU A 79 4.08 -12.46 4.83
C LEU A 79 3.22 -12.96 6.01
N SER A 80 1.93 -13.13 5.77
CA SER A 80 0.97 -13.62 6.77
C SER A 80 1.31 -15.03 7.23
N LEU A 81 1.70 -15.92 6.30
CA LEU A 81 2.16 -17.27 6.62
C LEU A 81 3.43 -17.26 7.48
N LYS A 82 4.43 -16.44 7.12
CA LYS A 82 5.67 -16.31 7.91
C LYS A 82 5.40 -15.86 9.35
N LYS A 83 4.44 -14.94 9.54
CA LYS A 83 4.02 -14.49 10.87
C LYS A 83 3.28 -15.55 11.68
N SER A 84 2.58 -16.48 11.04
CA SER A 84 1.88 -17.57 11.74
C SER A 84 2.81 -18.69 12.24
N LEU A 85 4.04 -18.75 11.72
CA LEU A 85 5.03 -19.80 11.99
C LEU A 85 6.11 -19.37 13.00
N GLY A 86 6.14 -18.10 13.41
CA GLY A 86 7.08 -17.53 14.39
C GLY A 86 6.35 -17.00 15.60
#